data_AF-A0A524IDC1-F1
#
_entry.id   AF-A0A524IDC1-F1
#
_cell.length_a   1.000
_cell.length_b   1.000
_cell.length_c   1.000
_cell.angle_alpha   90.00
_cell.angle_beta   90.00
_cell.angle_gamma   90.00
#
_symmetry.space_group_name_H-M   'P 1'
#
loop_
_entity.id
_entity.type
_entity.pdbx_description
1 polymer ?
#
loop_
_entity_poly.entity_id
_entity_poly.type
_entity_poly.pdbx_seq_one_letter_code
_entity_poly.pdbx_strand_id
1 'polypeptide(L)'
;MNKTYFLFAVIALGVLGLGIVFAGAGFLTYIDWASALVILFTTAALLVCSFRLREIGSYFAAAFRGRGADTSTLKKGIGFFLAMQRYLIISAVLATMIGIIALLSVLGDPTYVSKGLALALLSILYAVTLILVVALPFRTSLERKLAEAEGFAGTAQQGSA
;
A
#
# COMPACT_ATOMS: atom_id res chain seq x y z
N MET A 1 4.57 -4.06 16.15
CA MET A 1 3.40 -4.57 15.39
C MET A 1 3.01 -5.91 16.01
N ASN A 2 1.74 -6.14 16.33
CA ASN A 2 1.33 -7.37 17.05
C ASN A 2 1.47 -8.57 16.11
N LYS A 3 1.89 -9.75 16.62
CA LYS A 3 2.01 -10.99 15.82
C LYS A 3 0.73 -11.33 15.06
N THR A 4 -0.43 -10.98 15.62
CA THR A 4 -1.75 -11.19 15.01
C THR A 4 -1.92 -10.45 13.68
N TYR A 5 -1.31 -9.27 13.51
CA TYR A 5 -1.43 -8.52 12.26
C TYR A 5 -0.73 -9.26 11.10
N PHE A 6 0.49 -9.75 11.33
CA PHE A 6 1.23 -10.51 10.32
C PHE A 6 0.48 -11.78 9.92
N LEU A 7 -0.17 -12.44 10.89
CA LEU A 7 -1.05 -13.57 10.63
C LEU A 7 -2.20 -13.19 9.68
N PHE A 8 -2.92 -12.09 9.94
CA PHE A 8 -4.01 -11.65 9.06
C PHE A 8 -3.54 -11.20 7.68
N ALA A 9 -2.36 -10.58 7.56
CA ALA A 9 -1.77 -10.24 6.28
C ALA A 9 -1.46 -11.48 5.43
N VAL A 10 -0.89 -12.52 6.06
CA VAL A 10 -0.63 -13.82 5.41
C VAL A 10 -1.94 -14.50 5.01
N ILE A 11 -2.97 -14.46 5.87
CA ILE A 11 -4.29 -15.00 5.53
C ILE A 11 -4.90 -14.24 4.34
N ALA A 12 -4.84 -12.91 4.32
CA ALA A 12 -5.37 -12.10 3.22
C ALA A 12 -4.67 -12.43 1.89
N LEU A 13 -3.34 -12.52 1.90
CA LEU A 13 -2.57 -12.97 0.73
C LEU A 13 -2.89 -14.42 0.33
N GLY A 14 -3.11 -15.31 1.31
CA GLY A 14 -3.50 -16.70 1.08
C GLY A 14 -4.88 -16.80 0.42
N VAL A 15 -5.85 -16.01 0.85
CA VAL A 15 -7.19 -15.93 0.24
C VAL A 15 -7.11 -15.40 -1.20
N LEU A 16 -6.30 -14.37 -1.44
CA LEU A 16 -6.06 -13.87 -2.81
C LEU A 16 -5.40 -14.93 -3.70
N GLY A 17 -4.39 -15.63 -3.18
CA GLY A 17 -3.71 -16.71 -3.87
C GLY A 17 -4.62 -17.91 -4.16
N LEU A 18 -5.47 -18.30 -3.21
CA LEU A 18 -6.49 -19.32 -3.43
C LEU A 18 -7.48 -18.89 -4.52
N GLY A 19 -7.93 -17.63 -4.50
CA GLY A 19 -8.79 -17.08 -5.55
C GLY A 19 -8.17 -17.22 -6.96
N ILE A 20 -6.86 -16.96 -7.08
CA ILE A 20 -6.11 -17.14 -8.32
C ILE A 20 -6.10 -18.61 -8.76
N VAL A 21 -5.81 -19.55 -7.84
CA VAL A 21 -5.74 -20.98 -8.15
C VAL A 21 -7.11 -21.54 -8.55
N PHE A 22 -8.18 -21.16 -7.83
CA PHE A 22 -9.54 -21.60 -8.12
C PHE A 22 -10.11 -20.99 -9.41
N ALA A 23 -9.58 -19.84 -9.86
CA ALA A 23 -9.93 -19.27 -11.16
C ALA A 23 -9.40 -20.10 -12.35
N GLY A 24 -8.61 -21.15 -12.10
CA GLY A 24 -8.07 -22.05 -13.13
C GLY A 24 -6.93 -21.44 -13.95
N ALA A 25 -6.47 -20.25 -13.58
CA ALA A 25 -5.33 -19.58 -14.21
C ALA A 25 -4.03 -19.91 -13.45
N GLY A 26 -2.93 -20.05 -14.19
CA GLY A 26 -1.60 -20.22 -13.58
C GLY A 26 -1.21 -18.99 -12.78
N PHE A 27 -0.58 -19.18 -11.62
CA PHE A 27 -0.11 -18.09 -10.75
C PHE A 27 0.77 -17.07 -11.50
N LEU A 28 1.62 -17.55 -12.41
CA LEU A 28 2.52 -16.70 -13.21
C LEU A 28 1.76 -15.75 -14.15
N THR A 29 0.50 -16.04 -14.50
CA THR A 29 -0.33 -15.15 -15.32
C THR A 29 -0.66 -13.84 -14.61
N TYR A 30 -0.60 -13.83 -13.28
CA TYR A 30 -0.85 -12.64 -12.45
C TYR A 30 0.42 -11.86 -12.14
N ILE A 31 1.57 -12.24 -12.70
CA ILE A 31 2.84 -11.52 -12.55
C ILE A 31 3.16 -10.83 -13.88
N ASP A 32 2.88 -9.53 -13.93
CA ASP A 32 3.23 -8.66 -15.05
C ASP A 32 4.19 -7.56 -14.58
N TRP A 33 5.39 -7.55 -15.17
CA TRP A 33 6.42 -6.60 -14.79
C TRP A 33 6.06 -5.16 -15.16
N ALA A 34 5.32 -4.93 -16.25
CA ALA A 34 4.96 -3.57 -16.65
C ALA A 34 4.00 -2.95 -15.62
N SER A 35 2.93 -3.66 -15.24
CA SER A 35 2.01 -3.27 -14.16
C SER A 35 2.75 -3.03 -12.85
N ALA A 36 3.63 -3.95 -12.46
CA ALA A 36 4.38 -3.83 -11.21
C ALA A 36 5.27 -2.59 -11.19
N LEU A 37 5.99 -2.35 -12.29
CA LEU A 37 6.86 -1.18 -12.43
C LEU A 37 6.07 0.13 -12.38
N VAL A 38 4.98 0.23 -13.14
CA VAL A 38 4.17 1.47 -13.16
C VAL A 38 3.63 1.78 -11.76
N ILE A 39 3.09 0.78 -11.05
CA ILE A 39 2.58 0.99 -9.69
C ILE A 39 3.70 1.36 -8.71
N LEU A 40 4.79 0.59 -8.68
CA LEU A 40 5.85 0.79 -7.70
C LEU A 40 6.61 2.09 -7.96
N PHE A 41 7.03 2.37 -9.20
CA PHE A 41 7.82 3.56 -9.52
C PHE A 41 7.00 4.83 -9.42
N THR A 42 5.75 4.86 -9.91
CA THR A 42 4.92 6.08 -9.85
C THR A 42 4.59 6.42 -8.40
N THR A 43 4.20 5.41 -7.61
CA THR A 43 3.91 5.61 -6.19
C THR A 43 5.16 6.05 -5.44
N ALA A 44 6.30 5.39 -5.66
CA ALA A 44 7.56 5.74 -5.01
C ALA A 44 8.01 7.15 -5.38
N ALA A 45 7.92 7.54 -6.65
CA ALA A 45 8.25 8.88 -7.10
C ALA A 45 7.37 9.93 -6.42
N LEU A 46 6.05 9.74 -6.39
CA LEU A 46 5.12 10.66 -5.71
C LEU A 46 5.42 10.75 -4.21
N LEU A 47 5.76 9.64 -3.56
CA LEU A 47 6.15 9.65 -2.15
C LEU A 47 7.46 10.41 -1.91
N VAL A 48 8.46 10.20 -2.74
CA VAL A 48 9.77 10.88 -2.63
C VAL A 48 9.66 12.37 -2.93
N CYS A 49 8.76 12.78 -3.83
CA CYS A 49 8.45 14.18 -4.06
C CYS A 49 7.75 14.83 -2.87
N SER A 50 6.94 14.07 -2.12
CA SER A 50 6.10 14.60 -1.04
C SER A 50 6.74 14.49 0.35
N PHE A 51 7.69 13.56 0.52
CA PHE A 51 8.32 13.24 1.80
C PHE A 51 9.83 13.10 1.65
N ARG A 52 10.56 13.52 2.69
CA ARG A 52 12.03 13.39 2.72
C ARG A 52 12.44 11.93 2.88
N LEU A 53 13.25 11.41 1.95
CA LEU A 53 13.78 10.03 1.96
C LEU A 53 14.39 9.60 3.30
N ARG A 54 15.10 10.51 3.98
CA ARG A 54 15.74 10.24 5.28
C ARG A 54 14.73 9.97 6.40
N GLU A 55 13.51 10.51 6.30
CA GLU A 55 12.46 10.36 7.30
C GLU A 55 11.57 9.13 7.05
N ILE A 56 11.50 8.62 5.82
CA ILE A 56 10.67 7.46 5.48
C ILE A 56 11.01 6.25 6.36
N GLY A 57 12.31 5.98 6.54
CA GLY A 57 12.77 4.89 7.40
C GLY A 57 12.30 5.02 8.86
N SER A 58 12.19 6.25 9.39
CA SER A 58 11.72 6.48 10.75
C SER A 58 10.21 6.22 10.88
N TYR A 59 9.41 6.52 9.86
CA TYR A 59 7.98 6.21 9.84
C TYR A 59 7.70 4.70 9.86
N PHE A 60 8.44 3.93 9.05
CA PHE A 60 8.37 2.46 9.09
C PHE A 60 8.85 1.91 10.43
N ALA A 61 9.98 2.39 10.95
CA ALA A 61 10.50 1.96 12.25
C ALA A 61 9.52 2.27 13.40
N ALA A 62 8.89 3.45 13.38
CA ALA A 62 7.88 3.86 14.35
C ALA A 62 6.63 2.97 14.27
N ALA A 63 6.23 2.50 13.09
CA ALA A 63 5.12 1.56 12.93
C ALA A 63 5.48 0.17 13.48
N PHE A 64 6.73 -0.28 13.33
CA PHE A 64 7.16 -1.58 13.84
C PHE A 64 7.45 -1.61 15.35
N ARG A 65 8.17 -0.63 15.90
CA ARG A 65 8.69 -0.65 17.29
C ARG A 65 7.65 -0.25 18.34
N GLY A 66 7.74 -0.86 19.52
CA GLY A 66 6.65 -0.92 20.50
C GLY A 66 6.51 0.25 21.48
N ARG A 67 7.48 1.16 21.63
CA ARG A 67 7.41 2.33 22.52
C ARG A 67 8.56 3.31 22.20
N GLY A 68 8.33 4.62 22.38
CA GLY A 68 9.38 5.66 22.31
C GLY A 68 9.43 6.51 21.04
N ALA A 69 8.48 6.37 20.11
CA ALA A 69 8.37 7.30 18.99
C ALA A 69 7.68 8.59 19.46
N ASP A 70 8.29 9.73 19.14
CA ASP A 70 7.71 11.04 19.41
C ASP A 70 6.36 11.23 18.69
N THR A 71 5.43 11.96 19.32
CA THR A 71 4.08 12.24 18.81
C THR A 71 4.12 12.90 17.43
N SER A 72 5.10 13.78 17.17
CA SER A 72 5.28 14.40 15.84
C SER A 72 5.63 13.36 14.78
N THR A 73 6.49 12.39 15.12
CA THR A 73 6.87 11.30 14.21
C THR A 73 5.68 10.39 13.90
N LEU A 74 4.83 10.10 14.89
CA LEU A 74 3.61 9.33 14.69
C LEU A 74 2.64 10.04 13.75
N LYS A 75 2.35 11.33 13.98
CA LYS A 75 1.45 12.14 13.12
C LYS A 75 1.97 12.23 11.68
N LYS A 76 3.26 12.51 11.48
CA LYS A 76 3.88 12.53 10.15
C LYS A 76 3.85 11.16 9.46
N GLY A 77 4.10 10.09 10.23
CA GLY A 77 4.02 8.72 9.71
C GLY A 77 2.61 8.34 9.26
N ILE A 78 1.57 8.71 10.02
CA ILE A 78 0.16 8.52 9.61
C ILE A 78 -0.09 9.24 8.28
N GLY A 79 0.35 10.50 8.17
CA GLY A 79 0.27 11.28 6.93
C GLY A 79 0.98 10.60 5.75
N PHE A 80 2.16 10.03 5.99
CA PHE A 80 2.93 9.28 4.99
C PHE A 80 2.16 8.05 4.47
N PHE A 81 1.64 7.20 5.35
CA PHE A 81 0.91 6.00 4.91
C PHE A 81 -0.45 6.32 4.29
N LEU A 82 -1.09 7.41 4.72
CA LEU A 82 -2.32 7.91 4.10
C LEU A 82 -2.05 8.46 2.68
N ALA A 83 -0.94 9.17 2.49
CA ALA A 83 -0.48 9.59 1.17
C ALA A 83 -0.12 8.39 0.29
N MET A 84 0.56 7.37 0.83
CA MET A 84 0.86 6.13 0.12
C MET A 84 -0.40 5.45 -0.41
N GLN A 85 -1.49 5.37 0.37
CA GLN A 85 -2.78 4.82 -0.10
C GLN A 85 -3.32 5.61 -1.29
N ARG A 86 -3.34 6.95 -1.17
CA ARG A 86 -3.84 7.83 -2.23
C ARG A 86 -2.99 7.70 -3.51
N TYR A 87 -1.68 7.67 -3.39
CA TYR A 87 -0.78 7.56 -4.54
C TYR A 87 -0.84 6.17 -5.19
N LEU A 88 -1.05 5.10 -4.44
CA LEU A 88 -1.31 3.77 -5.00
C LEU A 88 -2.59 3.77 -5.86
N ILE A 89 -3.69 4.37 -5.36
CA ILE A 89 -4.94 4.49 -6.11
C ILE A 89 -4.75 5.34 -7.38
N ILE A 90 -4.14 6.53 -7.26
CA ILE A 90 -3.92 7.42 -8.40
C ILE A 90 -3.01 6.76 -9.46
N SER A 91 -1.95 6.06 -9.01
CA SER A 91 -1.07 5.31 -9.92
C SER A 91 -1.81 4.18 -10.63
N ALA A 92 -2.73 3.48 -9.95
CA ALA A 92 -3.58 2.47 -10.58
C ALA A 92 -4.52 3.06 -11.63
N VAL A 93 -5.13 4.21 -11.36
CA VAL A 93 -5.97 4.91 -12.33
C VAL A 93 -5.15 5.31 -13.56
N LEU A 94 -3.95 5.87 -13.36
CA LEU A 94 -3.03 6.20 -14.46
C LEU A 94 -2.67 4.96 -15.28
N ALA A 95 -2.26 3.87 -14.63
CA ALA A 95 -1.89 2.63 -15.28
C ALA A 95 -3.07 2.00 -16.05
N THR A 96 -4.29 2.12 -15.51
CA THR A 96 -5.52 1.68 -16.16
C THR A 96 -5.75 2.44 -17.45
N MET A 97 -5.57 3.76 -17.45
CA MET A 97 -5.67 4.57 -18.66
C MET A 97 -4.61 4.16 -19.69
N ILE A 98 -3.37 3.93 -19.27
CA ILE A 98 -2.30 3.45 -20.16
C ILE A 98 -2.67 2.09 -20.77
N GLY A 99 -3.15 1.14 -19.96
CA GLY A 99 -3.56 -0.18 -20.43
C GLY A 99 -4.73 -0.14 -21.41
N ILE A 100 -5.75 0.69 -21.13
CA ILE A 100 -6.89 0.88 -22.04
C ILE A 100 -6.45 1.56 -23.34
N ILE A 101 -5.58 2.57 -23.30
CA ILE A 101 -5.06 3.21 -24.52
C ILE A 101 -4.27 2.19 -25.36
N ALA A 102 -3.43 1.37 -24.72
CA ALA A 102 -2.66 0.33 -25.40
C ALA A 102 -3.56 -0.77 -26.00
N LEU A 103 -4.65 -1.12 -25.32
CA LEU A 103 -5.68 -2.02 -25.83
C LEU A 103 -6.35 -1.44 -27.10
N LEU A 104 -6.69 -0.15 -27.07
CA LEU A 104 -7.37 0.54 -28.17
C LEU A 104 -6.45 0.83 -29.37
N SER A 105 -5.13 0.87 -29.19
CA SER A 105 -4.20 1.17 -30.28
C SER A 105 -3.97 0.02 -31.26
N VAL A 106 -4.34 -1.22 -30.89
CA VAL A 106 -4.16 -2.43 -31.72
C VAL A 106 -5.46 -3.23 -31.80
N LEU A 107 -6.56 -2.54 -32.12
CA LEU A 107 -7.85 -3.18 -32.37
C LEU A 107 -7.76 -3.99 -33.67
N GLY A 108 -7.51 -5.30 -33.53
CA GLY A 108 -7.39 -6.23 -34.66
C GLY A 108 -6.48 -7.42 -34.40
N ASP A 109 -5.58 -7.34 -33.42
CA ASP A 109 -4.71 -8.47 -33.02
C ASP A 109 -5.00 -8.90 -31.56
N PRO A 110 -5.59 -10.09 -31.35
CA PRO A 110 -5.92 -10.63 -30.02
C PRO A 110 -4.73 -10.67 -29.04
N THR A 111 -3.51 -10.79 -29.57
CA THR A 111 -2.29 -10.90 -28.77
C THR A 111 -1.96 -9.59 -28.06
N TYR A 112 -2.17 -8.45 -28.72
CA TYR A 112 -1.89 -7.13 -28.13
C TYR A 112 -3.04 -6.64 -27.26
N VAL A 113 -4.27 -7.02 -27.62
CA VAL A 113 -5.50 -6.79 -26.84
C VAL A 113 -5.35 -7.36 -25.42
N SER A 114 -4.88 -8.61 -25.30
CA SER A 114 -4.71 -9.26 -24.00
C SER A 114 -3.66 -8.58 -23.10
N LYS A 115 -2.58 -8.01 -23.66
CA LYS A 115 -1.54 -7.31 -22.91
C LYS A 115 -2.01 -5.96 -22.35
N GLY A 116 -2.74 -5.18 -23.14
CA GLY A 116 -3.30 -3.90 -22.68
C GLY A 116 -4.31 -4.09 -21.54
N LEU A 117 -5.17 -5.11 -21.66
CA LEU A 117 -6.13 -5.47 -20.62
C LEU A 117 -5.45 -5.99 -19.34
N ALA A 118 -4.42 -6.84 -19.47
CA ALA A 118 -3.63 -7.31 -18.34
C ALA A 118 -2.98 -6.14 -17.58
N LEU A 119 -2.37 -5.19 -18.31
CA LEU A 119 -1.76 -4.00 -17.72
C LEU A 119 -2.77 -3.21 -16.88
N ALA A 120 -3.97 -2.99 -17.40
CA ALA A 120 -5.02 -2.25 -16.69
C ALA A 120 -5.50 -2.99 -15.41
N LEU A 121 -5.87 -4.25 -15.53
CA LEU A 121 -6.46 -5.02 -14.43
C LEU A 121 -5.44 -5.36 -13.34
N LEU A 122 -4.24 -5.80 -13.72
CA LEU A 122 -3.19 -6.17 -12.77
C LEU A 122 -2.68 -4.95 -11.99
N SER A 123 -2.65 -3.77 -12.61
CA SER A 123 -2.27 -2.54 -11.90
C SER A 123 -3.22 -2.20 -10.75
N ILE A 124 -4.53 -2.37 -10.96
CA ILE A 124 -5.54 -2.18 -9.91
C ILE A 124 -5.34 -3.24 -8.81
N LEU A 125 -5.20 -4.51 -9.21
CA LEU A 125 -4.99 -5.61 -8.27
C LEU A 125 -3.76 -5.38 -7.38
N TYR A 126 -2.64 -4.95 -7.97
CA TYR A 126 -1.40 -4.69 -7.25
C TYR A 126 -1.54 -3.51 -6.28
N ALA A 127 -2.14 -2.41 -6.73
CA ALA A 127 -2.35 -1.24 -5.87
C ALA A 127 -3.23 -1.57 -4.66
N VAL A 128 -4.37 -2.24 -4.87
CA VAL A 128 -5.27 -2.64 -3.78
C VAL A 128 -4.57 -3.62 -2.83
N THR A 129 -3.81 -4.59 -3.37
CA THR A 129 -3.06 -5.53 -2.53
C THR A 129 -2.03 -4.82 -1.66
N LEU A 130 -1.27 -3.87 -2.21
CA LEU A 130 -0.31 -3.07 -1.44
C LEU A 130 -0.98 -2.19 -0.39
N ILE A 131 -2.17 -1.64 -0.69
CA ILE A 131 -2.95 -0.87 0.29
C ILE A 131 -3.36 -1.76 1.47
N LEU A 132 -3.89 -2.94 1.19
CA LEU A 132 -4.37 -3.88 2.21
C LEU A 132 -3.25 -4.45 3.07
N VAL A 133 -2.13 -4.82 2.45
CA VAL A 133 -1.04 -5.55 3.12
C VAL A 133 0.00 -4.61 3.75
N VAL A 134 0.14 -3.39 3.23
CA VAL A 134 1.19 -2.46 3.66
C VAL A 134 0.61 -1.13 4.14
N ALA A 135 -0.14 -0.41 3.33
CA ALA A 135 -0.41 0.99 3.67
C ALA A 135 -1.44 1.17 4.81
N LEU A 136 -2.54 0.43 4.80
CA LEU A 136 -3.54 0.41 5.88
C LEU A 136 -2.99 -0.02 7.25
N PRO A 137 -2.33 -1.17 7.37
CA PRO A 137 -1.95 -1.72 8.67
C PRO A 137 -0.87 -0.91 9.38
N PHE A 138 0.08 -0.37 8.62
CA PHE A 138 1.09 0.53 9.19
C PHE A 138 0.45 1.83 9.68
N ARG A 139 -0.48 2.39 8.91
CA ARG A 139 -1.28 3.55 9.33
C ARG A 139 -2.04 3.28 10.62
N THR A 140 -2.85 2.21 10.67
CA THR A 140 -3.64 1.85 11.86
C THR A 140 -2.74 1.56 13.06
N SER A 141 -1.56 0.95 12.85
CA SER A 141 -0.60 0.74 13.93
C SER A 141 -0.04 2.05 14.49
N LEU A 142 0.14 3.08 13.66
CA LEU A 142 0.60 4.40 14.11
C LEU A 142 -0.53 5.17 14.80
N GLU A 143 -1.75 5.12 14.26
CA GLU A 143 -2.96 5.73 14.86
C GLU A 143 -3.19 5.20 16.28
N ARG A 144 -3.12 3.87 16.47
CA ARG A 144 -3.26 3.25 17.79
C ARG A 144 -2.22 3.75 18.79
N LYS A 145 -0.95 3.83 18.36
CA LYS A 145 0.14 4.31 19.22
C LYS A 145 0.03 5.79 19.56
N LEU A 146 -0.45 6.59 18.62
CA LEU A 146 -0.71 8.00 18.84
C LEU A 146 -1.79 8.18 19.90
N ALA A 147 -2.90 7.43 19.79
CA ALA A 147 -3.97 7.44 20.78
C ALA A 147 -3.49 6.99 22.17
N GLU A 148 -2.66 5.95 22.24
CA GLU A 148 -2.01 5.52 23.50
C GLU A 148 -1.14 6.64 24.09
N ALA A 149 -0.29 7.30 23.28
CA ALA A 149 0.59 8.38 23.75
C ALA A 149 -0.19 9.62 24.24
N GLU A 150 -1.26 10.01 23.55
CA GLU A 150 -2.11 11.14 23.94
C GLU A 150 -2.94 10.81 25.21
N GLY A 151 -3.40 9.57 25.36
CA GLY A 151 -4.09 9.10 26.58
C GLY A 151 -3.21 9.05 27.83
N PHE A 152 -1.92 8.71 27.68
CA PHE A 152 -0.94 8.76 28.78
C PHE A 152 -0.63 10.20 29.22
N ALA A 153 -0.59 11.16 28.29
CA ALA A 153 -0.37 12.57 28.64
C ALA A 153 -1.53 13.18 29.45
N GLY A 154 -2.78 12.78 29.15
CA GLY A 154 -3.97 13.25 29.88
C GLY A 154 -4.05 12.77 31.34
N THR A 155 -3.58 11.55 31.62
CA THR A 155 -3.57 11.00 33.00
C THR A 155 -2.43 11.58 33.85
N ALA A 156 -1.29 11.91 33.24
CA ALA A 156 -0.18 12.57 33.94
C ALA A 156 -0.51 14.01 34.38
N GLN A 157 -1.33 14.75 33.61
CA GLN A 157 -1.80 16.09 33.99
C GLN A 157 -2.87 16.09 35.09
N GLN A 158 -3.60 14.99 35.28
CA GLN A 158 -4.62 14.87 36.32
C GLN A 158 -4.08 14.43 37.70
N GLY A 159 -2.84 13.93 37.78
CA GLY A 159 -2.20 13.53 39.04
C GLY A 159 -1.38 14.63 39.73
N SER A 160 -1.36 15.86 39.18
CA SER A 160 -0.59 17.01 39.68
C SER A 160 -1.47 18.15 40.22
N ALA A 161 -2.75 17.89 40.49
CA ALA A 161 -3.70 18.78 41.14
C ALA A 161 -4.17 18.15 42.45
#